data_AF-A0A938UNR1-F1
#
_entry.id   AF-A0A938UNR1-F1
#
_cell.length_a   1.000
_cell.length_b   1.000
_cell.length_c   1.000
_cell.angle_alpha   90.00
_cell.angle_beta   90.00
_cell.angle_gamma   90.00
#
_symmetry.space_group_name_H-M   'P 1'
#
loop_
_entity.id
_entity.type
_entity.pdbx_description
1 polymer ?
#
loop_
_entity_poly.entity_id
_entity_poly.type
_entity_poly.pdbx_seq_one_letter_code
_entity_poly.pdbx_strand_id
1 'polypeptide(L)'
;YNSVHTNAKGIRSEIPVITNPDVEKEIRQFQTVERDFFVSSYHRSALYRPIILRELKKAGLPEELSWLPLVESGFKISALSPARALGLWQFIPSTGYKYGLNRDDWVDERMDIEKSTRAAIDYLKELHTMFGDWLTVLAAYNCGEGRVMRTIASQHINYLDRFWDLYNKLPYETARYVPRFIATVLVIRDPQKYGIDLNAGKMSALSYETVEINKSMRLQDISRKLDIAEDTMNILNAELRHRVTPSGPYKLRVPADMSAQLLRVVDEISQAETPRDSFRRGVMIKHRVRQGETVASIAGKYKTSESAIRNANQLKKRPLTVGQRLNIPIQGPRGVSTKVQQKEAVITHKVQKGDTLASVARKYDIAISEIKKVNHVERDKLKVGQRLRIERVKSEPVREAKKDTRKAGRSDEKGEAKPGPAPEQPAAAEAVEPSAAKKYTVKKGDTLAKIARENQTTLDKLRRLNGKIRKDNIQPGQVIRIK
;
A
#
# COMPACT_ATOMS: atom_id res chain seq x y z
N TYR A 1 41.85 -13.55 -1.03
CA TYR A 1 41.30 -12.31 -1.60
C TYR A 1 41.56 -11.21 -0.58
N ASN A 2 42.63 -10.44 -0.76
CA ASN A 2 42.91 -9.32 0.12
C ASN A 2 42.30 -8.09 -0.55
N SER A 3 41.18 -7.61 -0.01
CA SER A 3 40.61 -6.32 -0.42
C SER A 3 41.46 -5.20 0.17
N VAL A 4 41.70 -4.14 -0.61
CA VAL A 4 42.33 -2.93 -0.10
C VAL A 4 41.34 -2.30 0.87
N HIS A 5 41.62 -2.38 2.17
CA HIS A 5 40.85 -1.67 3.17
C HIS A 5 41.12 -0.17 3.02
N THR A 6 40.17 0.57 2.45
CA THR A 6 40.22 2.04 2.47
C THR A 6 39.88 2.53 3.87
N ASN A 7 40.83 2.46 4.80
CA ASN A 7 40.75 3.18 6.06
C ASN A 7 41.23 4.62 5.82
N ALA A 8 40.33 5.52 5.41
CA ALA A 8 40.67 6.94 5.37
C ALA A 8 40.38 7.58 6.73
N LYS A 9 41.37 7.62 7.62
CA LYS A 9 41.41 8.61 8.69
C LYS A 9 41.75 9.98 8.07
N GLY A 10 40.76 10.76 7.67
CA GLY A 10 40.95 12.14 7.20
C GLY A 10 39.76 12.72 6.42
N ILE A 11 39.77 14.04 6.21
CA ILE A 11 38.70 14.90 5.64
C ILE A 11 38.31 14.56 4.17
N ARG A 12 38.80 13.45 3.60
CA ARG A 12 38.43 12.97 2.26
C ARG A 12 37.27 11.96 2.37
N SER A 13 36.21 12.16 1.57
CA SER A 13 35.08 11.22 1.41
C SER A 13 35.59 9.81 1.13
N GLU A 14 35.28 8.85 2.02
CA GLU A 14 35.69 7.43 1.87
C GLU A 14 35.10 6.78 0.60
N ILE A 15 33.95 7.26 0.13
CA ILE A 15 33.34 6.82 -1.12
C ILE A 15 33.91 7.64 -2.29
N PRO A 16 34.54 7.02 -3.30
CA PRO A 16 35.01 7.72 -4.48
C PRO A 16 33.84 8.27 -5.30
N VAL A 17 33.73 9.61 -5.38
CA VAL A 17 32.72 10.30 -6.19
C VAL A 17 33.33 10.68 -7.53
N ILE A 18 33.41 9.70 -8.44
CA ILE A 18 34.02 9.86 -9.77
C ILE A 18 32.91 10.08 -10.80
N THR A 19 33.07 11.09 -11.66
CA THR A 19 32.14 11.32 -12.79
C THR A 19 32.58 10.49 -14.00
N ASN A 20 31.62 9.84 -14.65
CA ASN A 20 31.81 9.08 -15.89
C ASN A 20 30.49 9.08 -16.71
N PRO A 21 30.46 8.51 -17.93
CA PRO A 21 29.27 8.56 -18.78
C PRO A 21 27.99 7.96 -18.17
N ASP A 22 28.12 6.93 -17.32
CA ASP A 22 26.99 6.30 -16.64
C ASP A 22 26.45 7.20 -15.51
N VAL A 23 27.33 7.86 -14.75
CA VAL A 23 26.96 8.84 -13.74
C VAL A 23 26.26 10.04 -14.38
N GLU A 24 26.82 10.58 -15.48
CA GLU A 24 26.21 11.68 -16.23
C GLU A 24 24.82 11.31 -16.77
N LYS A 25 24.64 10.05 -17.20
CA LYS A 25 23.34 9.57 -17.65
C LYS A 25 22.31 9.62 -16.54
N GLU A 26 22.66 9.21 -15.33
CA GLU A 26 21.76 9.29 -14.16
C GLU A 26 21.51 10.75 -13.73
N ILE A 27 22.52 11.62 -13.79
CA ILE A 27 22.33 13.08 -13.60
C ILE A 27 21.29 13.61 -14.59
N ARG A 28 21.39 13.26 -15.88
CA ARG A 28 20.40 13.66 -16.90
C ARG A 28 19.00 13.14 -16.58
N GLN A 29 18.85 11.95 -15.99
CA GLN A 29 17.53 11.47 -15.54
C GLN A 29 16.95 12.40 -14.46
N PHE A 30 17.75 12.78 -13.46
CA PHE A 30 17.34 13.72 -12.40
C PHE A 30 17.06 15.14 -12.91
N GLN A 31 17.65 15.54 -14.03
CA GLN A 31 17.36 16.83 -14.65
C GLN A 31 16.06 16.81 -15.47
N THR A 32 15.62 15.62 -15.93
CA THR A 32 14.52 15.46 -16.88
C THR A 32 13.39 14.62 -16.30
N VAL A 33 13.27 13.37 -16.74
CA VAL A 33 12.12 12.48 -16.49
C VAL A 33 11.93 12.09 -15.02
N GLU A 34 12.98 12.16 -14.22
CA GLU A 34 12.96 11.78 -12.80
C GLU A 34 13.16 12.98 -11.87
N ARG A 35 13.09 14.21 -12.39
CA ARG A 35 13.26 15.45 -11.62
C ARG A 35 12.33 15.53 -10.42
N ASP A 36 11.03 15.33 -10.64
CA ASP A 36 10.03 15.42 -9.58
C ASP A 36 10.22 14.32 -8.52
N PHE A 37 10.63 13.12 -8.96
CA PHE A 37 10.96 12.04 -8.05
C PHE A 37 12.16 12.42 -7.18
N PHE A 38 13.23 12.94 -7.77
CA PHE A 38 14.45 13.33 -7.07
C PHE A 38 14.17 14.44 -6.06
N VAL A 39 13.56 15.54 -6.50
CA VAL A 39 13.23 16.71 -5.67
C VAL A 39 12.31 16.30 -4.51
N SER A 40 11.22 15.58 -4.79
CA SER A 40 10.31 15.13 -3.72
C SER A 40 10.96 14.14 -2.75
N SER A 41 11.89 13.30 -3.21
CA SER A 41 12.64 12.38 -2.35
C SER A 41 13.65 13.14 -1.48
N TYR A 42 14.30 14.16 -2.02
CA TYR A 42 15.17 15.05 -1.27
C TYR A 42 14.39 15.76 -0.15
N HIS A 43 13.21 16.31 -0.42
CA HIS A 43 12.41 16.96 0.63
C HIS A 43 11.95 15.98 1.72
N ARG A 44 11.49 14.78 1.33
CA ARG A 44 11.15 13.71 2.29
C ARG A 44 12.35 13.30 3.14
N SER A 45 13.57 13.38 2.61
CA SER A 45 14.78 13.03 3.37
C SER A 45 14.92 13.84 4.65
N ALA A 46 14.43 15.09 4.69
CA ALA A 46 14.55 15.95 5.86
C ALA A 46 13.84 15.40 7.10
N LEU A 47 12.83 14.53 6.93
CA LEU A 47 12.15 13.84 8.04
C LEU A 47 13.06 12.84 8.77
N TYR A 48 13.91 12.13 8.04
CA TYR A 48 14.57 10.90 8.51
C TYR A 48 16.09 11.02 8.56
N ARG A 49 16.67 11.80 7.65
CA ARG A 49 18.11 11.89 7.43
C ARG A 49 18.89 12.35 8.67
N PRO A 50 18.40 13.26 9.53
CA PRO A 50 19.11 13.60 10.77
C PRO A 50 19.31 12.42 11.72
N ILE A 51 18.33 11.50 11.81
CA ILE A 51 18.47 10.26 12.60
C ILE A 51 19.50 9.34 11.94
N ILE A 52 19.41 9.17 10.61
CA ILE A 52 20.32 8.31 9.84
C ILE A 52 21.78 8.79 9.97
N LEU A 53 22.03 10.09 9.81
CA LEU A 53 23.36 10.68 9.95
C LEU A 53 23.94 10.46 11.35
N ARG A 54 23.11 10.59 12.39
CA ARG A 54 23.53 10.36 13.78
C ARG A 54 24.01 8.92 13.98
N GLU A 55 23.24 7.95 13.49
CA GLU A 55 23.59 6.54 13.61
C GLU A 55 24.81 6.17 12.75
N LEU A 56 24.93 6.71 11.53
CA LEU A 56 26.11 6.52 10.67
C LEU A 56 27.39 7.08 11.32
N LYS A 57 27.33 8.31 11.86
CA LYS A 57 28.44 8.93 12.59
C LYS A 57 28.87 8.10 13.79
N LYS A 58 27.90 7.65 14.60
CA LYS A 58 28.14 6.76 15.74
C LYS A 58 28.80 5.45 15.31
N ALA A 59 28.44 4.94 14.14
CA ALA A 59 28.97 3.71 13.59
C ALA A 59 30.32 3.87 12.88
N GLY A 60 30.82 5.10 12.68
CA GLY A 60 32.03 5.40 11.93
C GLY A 60 31.90 5.15 10.42
N LEU A 61 30.69 5.29 9.86
CA LEU A 61 30.43 5.07 8.43
C LEU A 61 30.30 6.40 7.65
N PRO A 62 30.56 6.40 6.34
CA PRO A 62 30.43 7.59 5.50
C PRO A 62 29.04 8.22 5.53
N GLU A 63 28.99 9.55 5.68
CA GLU A 63 27.73 10.30 5.73
C GLU A 63 26.95 10.24 4.42
N GLU A 64 27.64 10.05 3.29
CA GLU A 64 27.05 9.89 1.97
C GLU A 64 26.06 8.73 1.92
N LEU A 65 26.27 7.66 2.70
CA LEU A 65 25.37 6.51 2.76
C LEU A 65 23.98 6.87 3.27
N SER A 66 23.83 8.03 3.93
CA SER A 66 22.51 8.57 4.31
C SER A 66 21.61 8.85 3.11
N TRP A 67 22.14 8.88 1.88
CA TRP A 67 21.39 9.06 0.64
C TRP A 67 20.92 7.75 0.00
N LEU A 68 21.32 6.57 0.51
CA LEU A 68 20.82 5.30 -0.01
C LEU A 68 19.29 5.19 -0.04
N PRO A 69 18.54 5.63 1.00
CA PRO A 69 17.08 5.62 0.95
C PRO A 69 16.47 6.45 -0.19
N LEU A 70 17.17 7.44 -0.74
CA LEU A 70 16.72 8.18 -1.93
C LEU A 70 16.65 7.24 -3.14
N VAL A 71 17.70 6.45 -3.34
CA VAL A 71 17.82 5.51 -4.45
C VAL A 71 16.90 4.30 -4.25
N GLU A 72 16.78 3.83 -3.01
CA GLU A 72 16.00 2.64 -2.66
C GLU A 72 14.48 2.88 -2.67
N SER A 73 14.01 3.85 -1.88
CA SER A 73 12.57 4.07 -1.63
C SER A 73 12.10 5.47 -2.00
N GLY A 74 13.02 6.36 -2.34
CA GLY A 74 12.74 7.80 -2.41
C GLY A 74 12.37 8.37 -1.04
N PHE A 75 12.92 7.86 0.05
CA PHE A 75 12.56 8.20 1.44
C PHE A 75 11.07 7.97 1.78
N LYS A 76 10.46 6.94 1.19
CA LYS A 76 9.08 6.54 1.52
C LYS A 76 9.12 5.40 2.54
N ILE A 77 8.78 5.70 3.79
CA ILE A 77 8.86 4.77 4.93
C ILE A 77 8.02 3.50 4.76
N SER A 78 6.95 3.56 3.96
CA SER A 78 6.06 2.43 3.67
C SER A 78 6.22 1.88 2.24
N ALA A 79 7.32 2.20 1.53
CA ALA A 79 7.54 1.73 0.17
C ALA A 79 7.69 0.20 0.12
N LEU A 80 6.87 -0.46 -0.71
CA LEU A 80 6.90 -1.90 -0.91
C LEU A 80 7.29 -2.22 -2.35
N SER A 81 8.39 -2.95 -2.55
CA SER A 81 8.81 -3.39 -3.87
C SER A 81 8.09 -4.68 -4.33
N PRO A 82 8.13 -5.01 -5.64
CA PRO A 82 7.67 -6.29 -6.16
C PRO A 82 8.35 -7.50 -5.49
N ALA A 83 9.62 -7.36 -5.11
CA ALA A 83 10.40 -8.37 -4.39
C ALA A 83 10.10 -8.41 -2.88
N ARG A 84 9.06 -7.70 -2.42
CA ARG A 84 8.65 -7.58 -1.01
C ARG A 84 9.67 -6.89 -0.10
N ALA A 85 10.59 -6.13 -0.70
CA ALA A 85 11.42 -5.18 0.02
C ALA A 85 10.55 -4.07 0.62
N LEU A 86 10.77 -3.71 1.88
CA LEU A 86 9.93 -2.75 2.60
C LEU A 86 10.79 -1.74 3.35
N GLY A 87 10.29 -0.52 3.49
CA GLY A 87 10.90 0.50 4.34
C GLY A 87 11.82 1.45 3.60
N LEU A 88 12.43 2.38 4.34
CA LEU A 88 13.40 3.34 3.78
C LEU A 88 14.56 2.63 3.08
N TRP A 89 15.06 1.57 3.73
CA TRP A 89 16.22 0.77 3.33
C TRP A 89 15.87 -0.44 2.45
N GLN A 90 14.59 -0.60 2.07
CA GLN A 90 14.15 -1.69 1.19
C GLN A 90 14.65 -3.08 1.63
N PHE A 91 14.45 -3.44 2.90
CA PHE A 91 14.78 -4.78 3.37
C PHE A 91 13.76 -5.82 2.87
N ILE A 92 14.22 -6.86 2.19
CA ILE A 92 13.44 -8.09 2.03
C ILE A 92 13.33 -8.82 3.38
N PRO A 93 12.30 -9.66 3.61
CA PRO A 93 12.08 -10.27 4.93
C PRO A 93 13.28 -11.08 5.44
N SER A 94 13.90 -11.92 4.59
CA SER A 94 15.04 -12.77 4.98
C SER A 94 16.23 -11.96 5.49
N THR A 95 16.60 -10.91 4.77
CA THR A 95 17.69 -10.01 5.16
C THR A 95 17.32 -9.21 6.39
N GLY A 96 16.08 -8.73 6.50
CA GLY A 96 15.58 -8.07 7.70
C GLY A 96 15.77 -8.93 8.95
N TYR A 97 15.35 -10.20 8.91
CA TYR A 97 15.54 -11.12 10.04
C TYR A 97 17.02 -11.37 10.36
N LYS A 98 17.89 -11.50 9.34
CA LYS A 98 19.35 -11.66 9.52
C LYS A 98 19.93 -10.51 10.34
N TYR A 99 19.46 -9.28 10.13
CA TYR A 99 19.92 -8.08 10.82
C TYR A 99 18.96 -7.60 11.93
N GLY A 100 18.22 -8.53 12.53
CA GLY A 100 17.47 -8.28 13.77
C GLY A 100 16.16 -7.51 13.63
N LEU A 101 15.63 -7.34 12.42
CA LEU A 101 14.31 -6.76 12.19
C LEU A 101 13.23 -7.83 12.29
N ASN A 102 12.31 -7.63 13.22
CA ASN A 102 11.19 -8.51 13.46
C ASN A 102 9.95 -8.06 12.69
N ARG A 103 9.08 -9.05 12.44
CA ARG A 103 7.77 -8.82 11.86
C ARG A 103 6.77 -9.76 12.48
N ASP A 104 5.74 -9.20 13.09
CA ASP A 104 4.58 -9.92 13.57
C ASP A 104 3.30 -9.37 12.91
N ASP A 105 2.14 -9.73 13.44
CA ASP A 105 0.84 -9.31 12.91
C ASP A 105 0.56 -7.80 13.06
N TRP A 106 1.19 -7.15 14.03
CA TRP A 106 0.99 -5.75 14.39
C TRP A 106 2.10 -4.84 13.86
N VAL A 107 3.34 -5.32 13.96
CA VAL A 107 4.55 -4.55 13.74
C VAL A 107 5.37 -5.15 12.60
N ASP A 108 5.88 -4.30 11.71
CA ASP A 108 6.94 -4.64 10.76
C ASP A 108 8.10 -3.65 10.93
N GLU A 109 9.15 -4.08 11.64
CA GLU A 109 10.27 -3.21 12.05
C GLU A 109 11.12 -2.73 10.87
N ARG A 110 10.89 -3.23 9.66
CA ARG A 110 11.50 -2.70 8.44
C ARG A 110 11.03 -1.27 8.12
N MET A 111 9.86 -0.88 8.62
CA MET A 111 9.35 0.49 8.52
C MET A 111 9.77 1.36 9.72
N ASP A 112 10.36 0.79 10.78
CA ASP A 112 10.89 1.58 11.89
C ASP A 112 12.21 2.23 11.48
N ILE A 113 12.31 3.55 11.57
CA ILE A 113 13.47 4.32 11.06
C ILE A 113 14.74 3.93 11.81
N GLU A 114 14.71 3.88 13.14
CA GLU A 114 15.90 3.64 13.94
C GLU A 114 16.37 2.19 13.82
N LYS A 115 15.46 1.22 13.96
CA LYS A 115 15.78 -0.20 13.87
C LYS A 115 16.27 -0.57 12.48
N SER A 116 15.55 -0.15 11.43
CA SER A 116 15.97 -0.42 10.05
C SER A 116 17.29 0.27 9.69
N THR A 117 17.57 1.45 10.24
CA THR A 117 18.87 2.13 10.05
C THR A 117 20.01 1.37 10.72
N ARG A 118 19.84 0.91 11.96
CA ARG A 118 20.84 0.08 12.64
C ARG A 118 21.10 -1.22 11.87
N ALA A 119 20.04 -1.89 11.43
CA ALA A 119 20.15 -3.09 10.60
C ALA A 119 20.89 -2.82 9.26
N ALA A 120 20.62 -1.67 8.62
CA ALA A 120 21.32 -1.27 7.39
C ALA A 120 22.81 -1.00 7.65
N ILE A 121 23.15 -0.35 8.76
CA ILE A 121 24.53 -0.13 9.18
C ILE A 121 25.27 -1.46 9.38
N ASP A 122 24.65 -2.40 10.10
CA ASP A 122 25.25 -3.72 10.34
C ASP A 122 25.45 -4.49 9.02
N TYR A 123 24.48 -4.42 8.11
CA TYR A 123 24.62 -5.01 6.78
C TYR A 123 25.76 -4.38 5.99
N LEU A 124 25.82 -3.04 5.93
CA LEU A 124 26.86 -2.31 5.21
C LEU A 124 28.26 -2.59 5.78
N LYS A 125 28.40 -2.74 7.10
CA LYS A 125 29.65 -3.15 7.75
C LYS A 125 30.07 -4.56 7.37
N GLU A 126 29.14 -5.51 7.32
CA GLU A 126 29.42 -6.88 6.89
C GLU A 126 29.89 -6.89 5.43
N LEU A 127 29.20 -6.17 4.54
CA LEU A 127 29.59 -6.02 3.14
C LEU A 127 30.97 -5.37 3.01
N HIS A 128 31.24 -4.31 3.76
CA HIS A 128 32.54 -3.64 3.73
C HIS A 128 33.67 -4.54 4.25
N THR A 129 33.37 -5.41 5.21
CA THR A 129 34.32 -6.44 5.67
C THR A 129 34.62 -7.45 4.56
N MET A 130 33.63 -7.83 3.75
CA MET A 130 33.82 -8.76 2.61
C MET A 130 34.58 -8.12 1.44
N PHE A 131 34.22 -6.89 1.05
CA PHE A 131 34.65 -6.30 -0.21
C PHE A 131 35.70 -5.20 -0.07
N GLY A 132 35.80 -4.54 1.09
CA GLY A 132 36.80 -3.51 1.39
C GLY A 132 36.60 -2.14 0.73
N ASP A 133 35.96 -2.07 -0.44
CA ASP A 133 35.66 -0.81 -1.13
C ASP A 133 34.15 -0.50 -1.18
N TRP A 134 33.81 0.77 -0.98
CA TRP A 134 32.42 1.20 -0.89
C TRP A 134 31.61 1.05 -2.18
N LEU A 135 32.23 1.11 -3.37
CA LEU A 135 31.48 0.99 -4.63
C LEU A 135 31.01 -0.46 -4.85
N THR A 136 31.86 -1.44 -4.54
CA THR A 136 31.49 -2.86 -4.56
C THR A 136 30.49 -3.18 -3.45
N VAL A 137 30.61 -2.55 -2.27
CA VAL A 137 29.60 -2.66 -1.19
C VAL A 137 28.23 -2.19 -1.68
N LEU A 138 28.14 -1.04 -2.33
CA LEU A 138 26.88 -0.52 -2.88
C LEU A 138 26.27 -1.47 -3.91
N ALA A 139 27.10 -2.07 -4.77
CA ALA A 139 26.65 -3.07 -5.73
C ALA A 139 26.10 -4.32 -5.02
N ALA A 140 26.81 -4.80 -4.00
CA ALA A 140 26.43 -5.97 -3.21
C ALA A 140 25.15 -5.72 -2.41
N TYR A 141 24.97 -4.52 -1.86
CA TYR A 141 23.75 -4.12 -1.14
C TYR A 141 22.52 -4.24 -2.05
N ASN A 142 22.63 -3.80 -3.30
CA ASN A 142 21.52 -3.85 -4.26
C ASN A 142 21.23 -5.27 -4.79
N CYS A 143 22.26 -6.03 -5.15
CA CYS A 143 22.08 -7.28 -5.92
C CYS A 143 22.38 -8.58 -5.14
N GLY A 144 22.80 -8.43 -3.89
CA GLY A 144 23.23 -9.49 -2.99
C GLY A 144 24.73 -9.79 -3.12
N GLU A 145 25.39 -9.96 -1.98
CA GLU A 145 26.82 -10.26 -1.86
C GLU A 145 27.23 -11.51 -2.64
N GLY A 146 26.41 -12.57 -2.62
CA GLY A 146 26.71 -13.81 -3.33
C GLY A 146 26.73 -13.65 -4.85
N ARG A 147 25.98 -12.69 -5.41
CA ARG A 147 26.05 -12.39 -6.85
C ARG A 147 27.35 -11.70 -7.18
N VAL A 148 27.72 -10.68 -6.42
CA VAL A 148 28.99 -9.97 -6.59
C VAL A 148 30.17 -10.94 -6.48
N MET A 149 30.18 -11.80 -5.44
CA MET A 149 31.22 -12.83 -5.27
C MET A 149 31.33 -13.78 -6.46
N ARG A 150 30.20 -14.26 -7.01
CA ARG A 150 30.22 -15.12 -8.21
C ARG A 150 30.74 -14.37 -9.44
N THR A 151 30.35 -13.11 -9.62
CA THR A 151 30.83 -12.32 -10.74
C THR A 151 32.33 -12.07 -10.62
N ILE A 152 32.85 -11.74 -9.44
CA ILE A 152 34.29 -11.62 -9.17
C ILE A 152 35.01 -12.94 -9.48
N ALA A 153 34.52 -14.06 -8.94
CA ALA A 153 35.14 -15.38 -9.14
C ALA A 153 35.22 -15.79 -10.62
N SER A 154 34.23 -15.40 -11.43
CA SER A 154 34.19 -15.71 -12.87
C SER A 154 35.23 -14.97 -13.72
N GLN A 155 35.89 -13.95 -13.18
CA GLN A 155 36.83 -13.12 -13.95
C GLN A 155 38.23 -13.73 -14.02
N HIS A 156 38.55 -14.75 -13.21
CA HIS A 156 39.86 -15.41 -13.16
C HIS A 156 41.05 -14.43 -13.02
N ILE A 157 40.85 -13.28 -12.38
CA ILE A 157 41.88 -12.28 -12.11
C ILE A 157 42.22 -12.27 -10.61
N ASN A 158 43.52 -12.22 -10.32
CA ASN A 158 44.07 -12.25 -8.95
C ASN A 158 43.91 -10.91 -8.20
N TYR A 159 43.29 -9.91 -8.82
CA TYR A 159 43.23 -8.55 -8.29
C TYR A 159 41.99 -7.83 -8.81
N LEU A 160 41.18 -7.27 -7.90
CA LEU A 160 40.00 -6.48 -8.23
C LEU A 160 40.20 -5.09 -7.66
N ASP A 161 40.72 -4.18 -8.47
CA ASP A 161 41.08 -2.84 -7.99
C ASP A 161 40.03 -1.77 -8.27
N ARG A 162 39.05 -2.06 -9.14
CA ARG A 162 38.01 -1.08 -9.50
C ARG A 162 36.64 -1.73 -9.70
N PHE A 163 35.65 -1.24 -8.97
CA PHE A 163 34.23 -1.51 -9.20
C PHE A 163 33.83 -1.35 -10.68
N TRP A 164 34.41 -0.38 -11.39
CA TRP A 164 34.11 -0.11 -12.79
C TRP A 164 34.54 -1.25 -13.74
N ASP A 165 35.47 -2.11 -13.34
CA ASP A 165 35.84 -3.31 -14.11
C ASP A 165 34.78 -4.41 -13.97
N LEU A 166 34.09 -4.44 -12.82
CA LEU A 166 32.98 -5.34 -12.53
C LEU A 166 31.66 -4.88 -13.17
N TYR A 167 31.49 -3.56 -13.27
CA TYR A 167 30.28 -2.85 -13.70
C TYR A 167 29.56 -3.48 -14.90
N ASN A 168 30.29 -3.69 -16.00
CA ASN A 168 29.72 -4.15 -17.27
C ASN A 168 29.19 -5.60 -17.22
N LYS A 169 29.56 -6.38 -16.20
CA LYS A 169 29.11 -7.77 -16.00
C LYS A 169 27.96 -7.89 -14.99
N LEU A 170 27.58 -6.79 -14.33
CA LEU A 170 26.45 -6.77 -13.41
C LEU A 170 25.12 -6.68 -14.18
N PRO A 171 24.01 -7.18 -13.62
CA PRO A 171 22.69 -6.95 -14.19
C PRO A 171 22.43 -5.46 -14.39
N TYR A 172 21.71 -5.10 -15.45
CA TYR A 172 21.46 -3.71 -15.81
C TYR A 172 20.91 -2.85 -14.65
N GLU A 173 19.98 -3.40 -13.85
CA GLU A 173 19.43 -2.71 -12.68
C GLU A 173 20.53 -2.36 -11.66
N THR A 174 21.42 -3.30 -11.38
CA THR A 174 22.55 -3.14 -10.44
C THR A 174 23.65 -2.26 -11.01
N ALA A 175 23.96 -2.41 -12.30
CA ALA A 175 24.89 -1.52 -12.99
C ALA A 175 24.39 -0.07 -12.92
N ARG A 176 23.09 0.19 -12.99
CA ARG A 176 22.57 1.55 -12.81
C ARG A 176 22.60 2.06 -11.37
N TYR A 177 22.62 1.17 -10.38
CA TYR A 177 22.48 1.54 -8.97
C TYR A 177 23.62 2.42 -8.45
N VAL A 178 24.88 2.01 -8.66
CA VAL A 178 26.04 2.75 -8.14
C VAL A 178 26.22 4.12 -8.83
N PRO A 179 26.16 4.25 -10.17
CA PRO A 179 26.18 5.56 -10.83
C PRO A 179 25.07 6.47 -10.34
N ARG A 180 23.88 5.93 -10.08
CA ARG A 180 22.73 6.69 -9.58
C ARG A 180 22.93 7.22 -8.17
N PHE A 181 23.57 6.45 -7.29
CA PHE A 181 23.98 6.91 -5.98
C PHE A 181 25.03 8.03 -6.07
N ILE A 182 26.07 7.85 -6.90
CA ILE A 182 27.10 8.89 -7.13
C ILE A 182 26.47 10.17 -7.70
N ALA A 183 25.59 10.04 -8.70
CA ALA A 183 24.83 11.16 -9.27
C ALA A 183 24.00 11.88 -8.20
N THR A 184 23.38 11.14 -7.28
CA THR A 184 22.62 11.72 -6.16
C THR A 184 23.52 12.59 -5.28
N VAL A 185 24.69 12.06 -4.88
CA VAL A 185 25.66 12.81 -4.06
C VAL A 185 26.17 14.06 -4.79
N LEU A 186 26.50 13.94 -6.09
CA LEU A 186 26.96 15.06 -6.91
C LEU A 186 25.91 16.17 -7.01
N VAL A 187 24.66 15.82 -7.34
CA VAL A 187 23.58 16.79 -7.49
C VAL A 187 23.27 17.48 -6.17
N ILE A 188 23.28 16.75 -5.06
CA ILE A 188 22.97 17.35 -3.75
C ILE A 188 24.07 18.29 -3.26
N ARG A 189 25.34 17.98 -3.57
CA ARG A 189 26.48 18.84 -3.20
C ARG A 189 26.46 20.18 -3.93
N ASP A 190 25.96 20.22 -5.16
CA ASP A 190 25.88 21.43 -5.97
C ASP A 190 24.64 21.43 -6.89
N PRO A 191 23.44 21.65 -6.33
CA PRO A 191 22.18 21.49 -7.08
C PRO A 191 22.02 22.55 -8.17
N GLN A 192 22.56 23.77 -7.95
CA GLN A 192 22.51 24.86 -8.91
C GLN A 192 23.32 24.54 -10.18
N LYS A 193 24.51 23.94 -10.05
CA LYS A 193 25.30 23.47 -11.20
C LYS A 193 24.53 22.52 -12.12
N TYR A 194 23.63 21.71 -11.56
CA TYR A 194 22.81 20.78 -12.34
C TYR A 194 21.42 21.32 -12.66
N GLY A 195 21.15 22.60 -12.40
CA GLY A 195 19.87 23.24 -12.69
C GLY A 195 18.70 22.67 -11.89
N ILE A 196 18.95 22.17 -10.68
CA ILE A 196 17.94 21.62 -9.77
C ILE A 196 17.76 22.60 -8.61
N ASP A 197 16.51 22.98 -8.33
CA ASP A 197 16.17 23.78 -7.15
C ASP A 197 15.68 22.86 -6.03
N LEU A 198 16.39 22.91 -4.90
CA LEU A 198 16.09 22.13 -3.70
C LEU A 198 15.57 23.01 -2.55
N ASN A 199 15.32 24.30 -2.77
CA ASN A 199 14.89 25.23 -1.72
C ASN A 199 13.39 25.25 -1.48
N ALA A 200 12.57 24.93 -2.48
CA ALA A 200 11.11 24.84 -2.33
C ALA A 200 10.70 23.66 -1.44
N GLY A 201 9.57 23.70 -0.72
CA GLY A 201 8.99 22.50 -0.10
C GLY A 201 9.80 21.81 1.01
N LYS A 202 10.59 22.55 1.79
CA LYS A 202 11.35 21.99 2.92
C LYS A 202 10.42 21.33 3.95
N MET A 203 10.69 20.06 4.25
CA MET A 203 10.16 19.39 5.43
C MET A 203 11.18 19.52 6.57
N SER A 204 10.73 19.31 7.81
CA SER A 204 11.60 19.35 9.00
C SER A 204 11.55 18.01 9.72
N ALA A 205 12.64 17.65 10.37
CA ALA A 205 12.68 16.46 11.21
C ALA A 205 11.62 16.53 12.30
N LEU A 206 10.94 15.41 12.52
CA LEU A 206 9.95 15.31 13.59
C LEU A 206 10.66 14.96 14.89
N SER A 207 10.58 15.85 15.88
CA SER A 207 10.95 15.53 17.26
C SER A 207 9.83 14.72 17.90
N TYR A 208 10.20 13.66 18.61
CA TYR A 208 9.25 12.76 19.27
C TYR A 208 9.73 12.29 20.63
N GLU A 209 8.76 11.93 21.45
CA GLU A 209 8.93 11.23 22.71
C GLU A 209 8.30 9.85 22.62
N THR A 210 8.75 8.93 23.47
CA THR A 210 8.21 7.57 23.53
C THR A 210 7.47 7.37 24.83
N VAL A 211 6.22 6.92 24.74
CA VAL A 211 5.35 6.64 25.88
C VAL A 211 4.98 5.17 25.86
N GLU A 212 5.14 4.48 26.99
CA GLU A 212 4.72 3.10 27.13
C GLU A 212 3.20 3.05 27.41
N ILE A 213 2.48 2.33 26.57
CA ILE A 213 1.03 2.12 26.66
C ILE A 213 0.72 0.63 26.64
N ASN A 214 -0.40 0.25 27.24
CA ASN A 214 -0.86 -1.15 27.26
C ASN A 214 -2.32 -1.26 26.75
N LYS A 215 -2.64 -0.45 25.74
CA LYS A 215 -4.01 -0.31 25.21
C LYS A 215 -3.97 -0.27 23.69
N SER A 216 -4.83 -1.08 23.07
CA SER A 216 -5.03 -1.06 21.61
C SER A 216 -5.86 0.15 21.22
N MET A 217 -5.29 1.03 20.39
CA MET A 217 -5.87 2.31 19.97
C MET A 217 -5.53 2.57 18.51
N ARG A 218 -6.48 3.11 17.73
CA ARG A 218 -6.20 3.58 16.37
C ARG A 218 -5.37 4.86 16.46
N LEU A 219 -4.33 4.97 15.63
CA LEU A 219 -3.52 6.19 15.53
C LEU A 219 -4.37 7.42 15.17
N GLN A 220 -5.43 7.23 14.38
CA GLN A 220 -6.41 8.27 14.07
C GLN A 220 -7.20 8.75 15.30
N ASP A 221 -7.54 7.85 16.23
CA ASP A 221 -8.27 8.22 17.44
C ASP A 221 -7.37 8.98 18.40
N ILE A 222 -6.11 8.57 18.51
CA ILE A 222 -5.07 9.29 19.25
C ILE A 222 -4.86 10.68 18.64
N SER A 223 -4.68 10.76 17.32
CA SER A 223 -4.48 12.02 16.59
C SER A 223 -5.62 13.00 16.83
N ARG A 224 -6.88 12.56 16.75
CA ARG A 224 -8.06 13.41 17.02
C ARG A 224 -8.13 13.91 18.46
N LYS A 225 -7.72 13.09 19.44
CA LYS A 225 -7.74 13.47 20.86
C LYS A 225 -6.59 14.40 21.25
N LEU A 226 -5.48 14.32 20.55
CA LEU A 226 -4.32 15.20 20.74
C LEU A 226 -4.35 16.45 19.86
N ASP A 227 -5.31 16.57 18.94
CA ASP A 227 -5.40 17.63 17.92
C ASP A 227 -4.12 17.75 17.07
N ILE A 228 -3.60 16.60 16.63
CA ILE A 228 -2.42 16.50 15.77
C ILE A 228 -2.79 15.85 14.44
N ALA A 229 -2.05 16.16 13.38
CA ALA A 229 -2.26 15.52 12.07
C ALA A 229 -2.06 14.00 12.14
N GLU A 230 -2.99 13.23 11.55
CA GLU A 230 -2.92 11.76 11.50
C GLU A 230 -1.62 11.29 10.83
N ASP A 231 -1.19 11.97 9.78
CA ASP A 231 0.03 11.65 9.04
C ASP A 231 1.28 11.73 9.94
N THR A 232 1.34 12.68 10.88
CA THR A 232 2.43 12.77 11.85
C THR A 232 2.49 11.50 12.71
N MET A 233 1.35 11.05 13.24
CA MET A 233 1.29 9.81 14.02
C MET A 233 1.64 8.58 13.19
N ASN A 234 1.18 8.53 11.93
CA ASN A 234 1.48 7.44 11.01
C ASN A 234 2.98 7.40 10.64
N ILE A 235 3.65 8.56 10.51
CA ILE A 235 5.09 8.64 10.22
C ILE A 235 5.90 8.20 11.43
N LEU A 236 5.55 8.69 12.63
CA LEU A 236 6.27 8.35 13.87
C LEU A 236 6.15 6.87 14.24
N ASN A 237 5.03 6.23 13.89
CA ASN A 237 4.74 4.83 14.22
C ASN A 237 4.50 3.99 12.95
N ALA A 238 5.31 4.22 11.91
CA ALA A 238 5.13 3.61 10.60
C ALA A 238 5.24 2.08 10.62
N GLU A 239 5.88 1.51 11.64
CA GLU A 239 5.97 0.07 11.86
C GLU A 239 4.62 -0.59 12.15
N LEU A 240 3.61 0.17 12.61
CA LEU A 240 2.27 -0.34 12.88
C LEU A 240 1.52 -0.64 11.58
N ARG A 241 1.48 -1.92 11.22
CA ARG A 241 0.90 -2.44 9.97
C ARG A 241 -0.58 -2.10 9.77
N HIS A 242 -1.29 -1.87 10.88
CA HIS A 242 -2.72 -1.59 10.89
C HIS A 242 -3.05 -0.16 11.31
N ARG A 243 -2.05 0.68 11.61
CA ARG A 243 -2.26 1.99 12.27
C ARG A 243 -3.04 1.84 13.58
N VAL A 244 -2.81 0.73 14.27
CA VAL A 244 -3.41 0.38 15.57
C VAL A 244 -2.31 -0.15 16.47
N THR A 245 -2.24 0.34 17.69
CA THR A 245 -1.30 -0.15 18.70
C THR A 245 -1.69 -1.56 19.16
N PRO A 246 -0.74 -2.43 19.50
CA PRO A 246 -1.05 -3.74 20.08
C PRO A 246 -1.86 -3.66 21.38
N SER A 247 -2.49 -4.77 21.76
CA SER A 247 -3.19 -4.88 23.05
C SER A 247 -2.26 -5.08 24.26
N GLY A 248 -0.98 -5.39 24.03
CA GLY A 248 0.04 -5.53 25.06
C GLY A 248 0.89 -4.25 25.21
N PRO A 249 1.93 -4.29 26.07
CA PRO A 249 2.86 -3.17 26.23
C PRO A 249 3.49 -2.77 24.90
N TYR A 250 3.42 -1.49 24.58
CA TYR A 250 3.94 -0.92 23.35
C TYR A 250 4.48 0.48 23.58
N LYS A 251 5.63 0.76 22.96
CA LYS A 251 6.33 2.03 23.02
C LYS A 251 5.84 2.93 21.90
N LEU A 252 4.79 3.70 22.15
CA LEU A 252 4.19 4.61 21.19
C LEU A 252 5.04 5.89 21.07
N ARG A 253 5.39 6.27 19.85
CA ARG A 253 6.02 7.56 19.57
C ARG A 253 4.96 8.63 19.33
N VAL A 254 5.09 9.75 20.02
CA VAL A 254 4.24 10.95 19.86
C VAL A 254 5.12 12.17 19.61
N PRO A 255 4.62 13.25 18.99
CA PRO A 255 5.38 14.49 18.89
C PRO A 255 5.93 14.92 20.25
N ALA A 256 7.07 15.61 20.25
CA ALA A 256 7.64 16.18 21.48
C ALA A 256 6.58 17.00 22.25
N ASP A 257 6.67 17.01 23.58
CA ASP A 257 5.76 17.71 24.50
C ASP A 257 4.32 17.15 24.58
N MET A 258 3.96 16.12 23.80
CA MET A 258 2.61 15.54 23.80
C MET A 258 2.43 14.34 24.72
N SER A 259 3.50 13.84 25.36
CA SER A 259 3.45 12.67 26.23
C SER A 259 2.51 12.85 27.43
N ALA A 260 2.62 13.99 28.13
CA ALA A 260 1.77 14.32 29.27
C ALA A 260 0.30 14.47 28.87
N GLN A 261 0.02 15.04 27.70
CA GLN A 261 -1.35 15.17 27.19
C GLN A 261 -1.93 13.80 26.82
N LEU A 262 -1.16 12.93 26.16
CA LEU A 262 -1.57 11.57 25.83
C LEU A 262 -1.99 10.81 27.09
N LEU A 263 -1.19 10.86 28.15
CA LEU A 263 -1.49 10.15 29.40
C LEU A 263 -2.79 10.60 30.06
N ARG A 264 -3.23 11.86 29.86
CA ARG A 264 -4.51 12.36 30.37
C ARG A 264 -5.71 11.86 29.57
N VAL A 265 -5.56 11.70 28.26
CA VAL A 265 -6.67 11.36 27.36
C VAL A 265 -6.71 9.88 26.97
N VAL A 266 -5.69 9.09 27.35
CA VAL A 266 -5.53 7.69 26.93
C VAL A 266 -6.73 6.83 27.32
N ASP A 267 -7.32 7.07 28.49
CA ASP A 267 -8.45 6.30 28.99
C ASP A 267 -9.75 6.62 28.24
N GLU A 268 -9.89 7.85 27.75
CA GLU A 268 -11.05 8.28 26.94
C GLU A 268 -11.03 7.74 25.50
N ILE A 269 -9.85 7.34 25.00
CA ILE A 269 -9.73 6.77 23.66
C ILE A 269 -10.36 5.37 23.65
N SER A 270 -11.29 5.14 22.73
CA SER A 270 -11.94 3.83 22.59
C SER A 270 -10.94 2.74 22.24
N GLN A 271 -11.11 1.57 22.86
CA GLN A 271 -10.30 0.41 22.53
C GLN A 271 -10.53 0.01 21.07
N ALA A 272 -9.44 -0.08 20.31
CA ALA A 272 -9.47 -0.48 18.92
C ALA A 272 -9.39 -2.00 18.80
N GLU A 273 -10.10 -2.54 17.82
CA GLU A 273 -9.95 -3.93 17.39
C GLU A 273 -9.13 -3.99 16.10
N THR A 274 -8.33 -5.04 15.93
CA THR A 274 -7.63 -5.22 14.65
C THR A 274 -8.59 -5.54 13.53
N PRO A 275 -8.21 -5.26 12.27
CA PRO A 275 -8.90 -5.81 11.12
C PRO A 275 -9.07 -7.33 11.26
N ARG A 276 -8.04 -8.07 11.67
CA ARG A 276 -8.14 -9.54 11.83
C ARG A 276 -9.15 -9.97 12.90
N ASP A 277 -9.27 -9.26 14.01
CA ASP A 277 -10.22 -9.59 15.08
C ASP A 277 -11.65 -9.16 14.74
N SER A 278 -11.79 -8.01 14.05
CA SER A 278 -13.07 -7.60 13.45
C SER A 278 -13.53 -8.58 12.37
N PHE A 279 -12.59 -9.13 11.58
CA PHE A 279 -12.84 -10.22 10.64
C PHE A 279 -13.19 -11.51 11.40
N ARG A 280 -12.44 -11.92 12.44
CA ARG A 280 -12.75 -13.14 13.23
C ARG A 280 -14.15 -13.12 13.85
N ARG A 281 -14.76 -11.95 14.06
CA ARG A 281 -16.21 -11.83 14.26
C ARG A 281 -16.94 -11.98 12.93
N GLY A 282 -17.14 -13.25 12.52
CA GLY A 282 -17.97 -13.60 11.36
C GLY A 282 -17.23 -13.99 10.09
N VAL A 283 -15.90 -14.21 10.13
CA VAL A 283 -15.12 -14.56 8.94
C VAL A 283 -15.05 -16.04 8.62
N MET A 284 -14.96 -16.24 7.32
CA MET A 284 -14.79 -17.49 6.63
C MET A 284 -13.33 -17.61 6.17
N ILE A 285 -12.53 -18.43 6.85
CA ILE A 285 -11.11 -18.70 6.54
C ILE A 285 -11.02 -19.67 5.35
N LYS A 286 -10.20 -19.35 4.34
CA LYS A 286 -9.89 -20.32 3.27
C LYS A 286 -8.82 -21.30 3.73
N HIS A 287 -9.18 -22.57 3.85
CA HIS A 287 -8.32 -23.69 4.22
C HIS A 287 -8.11 -24.64 3.03
N ARG A 288 -6.90 -25.17 2.84
CA ARG A 288 -6.61 -26.17 1.80
C ARG A 288 -6.42 -27.53 2.47
N VAL A 289 -7.27 -28.50 2.14
CA VAL A 289 -7.27 -29.85 2.70
C VAL A 289 -5.94 -30.55 2.42
N ARG A 290 -5.30 -31.06 3.46
CA ARG A 290 -4.08 -31.86 3.43
C ARG A 290 -4.40 -33.35 3.49
N GLN A 291 -3.41 -34.19 3.19
CA GLN A 291 -3.56 -35.64 3.28
C GLN A 291 -3.94 -36.06 4.71
N GLY A 292 -5.02 -36.83 4.84
CA GLY A 292 -5.54 -37.29 6.14
C GLY A 292 -6.44 -36.30 6.89
N GLU A 293 -6.67 -35.08 6.39
CA GLU A 293 -7.61 -34.16 7.05
C GLU A 293 -9.08 -34.53 6.75
N THR A 294 -9.91 -34.52 7.80
CA THR A 294 -11.37 -34.73 7.73
C THR A 294 -12.09 -33.44 8.09
N VAL A 295 -13.40 -33.34 7.81
CA VAL A 295 -14.21 -32.19 8.24
C VAL A 295 -14.13 -32.01 9.76
N ALA A 296 -14.12 -33.12 10.51
CA ALA A 296 -13.98 -33.14 11.97
C ALA A 296 -12.62 -32.59 12.43
N SER A 297 -11.51 -33.04 11.84
CA SER A 297 -10.18 -32.57 12.26
C SER A 297 -9.95 -31.09 11.90
N ILE A 298 -10.51 -30.65 10.77
CA ILE A 298 -10.49 -29.23 10.37
C ILE A 298 -11.38 -28.41 11.30
N ALA A 299 -12.57 -28.89 11.66
CA ALA A 299 -13.47 -28.22 12.60
C ALA A 299 -12.80 -27.99 13.97
N GLY A 300 -12.15 -29.04 14.51
CA GLY A 300 -11.39 -28.94 15.75
C GLY A 300 -10.24 -27.93 15.68
N LYS A 301 -9.48 -27.95 14.58
CA LYS A 301 -8.36 -27.01 14.34
C LYS A 301 -8.80 -25.55 14.34
N TYR A 302 -9.95 -25.25 13.75
CA TYR A 302 -10.46 -23.88 13.62
C TYR A 302 -11.50 -23.50 14.69
N LYS A 303 -11.71 -24.36 15.70
CA LYS A 303 -12.70 -24.16 16.77
C LYS A 303 -14.09 -23.80 16.23
N THR A 304 -14.52 -24.52 15.19
CA THR A 304 -15.85 -24.38 14.56
C THR A 304 -16.58 -25.72 14.56
N SER A 305 -17.81 -25.78 14.03
CA SER A 305 -18.56 -27.04 13.90
C SER A 305 -18.42 -27.65 12.51
N GLU A 306 -18.47 -28.98 12.44
CA GLU A 306 -18.52 -29.70 11.16
C GLU A 306 -19.71 -29.26 10.31
N SER A 307 -20.87 -29.02 10.94
CA SER A 307 -22.08 -28.55 10.26
C SER A 307 -21.86 -27.18 9.63
N ALA A 308 -21.17 -26.25 10.30
CA ALA A 308 -20.87 -24.93 9.77
C ALA A 308 -19.93 -25.00 8.57
N ILE A 309 -18.89 -25.85 8.62
CA ILE A 309 -17.99 -26.08 7.48
C ILE A 309 -18.76 -26.70 6.31
N ARG A 310 -19.61 -27.71 6.55
CA ARG A 310 -20.39 -28.36 5.50
C ARG A 310 -21.36 -27.40 4.83
N ASN A 311 -22.06 -26.59 5.61
CA ASN A 311 -23.01 -25.60 5.11
C ASN A 311 -22.31 -24.50 4.29
N ALA A 312 -21.19 -23.96 4.80
CA ALA A 312 -20.42 -22.91 4.13
C ALA A 312 -19.79 -23.35 2.80
N ASN A 313 -19.64 -24.67 2.58
CA ASN A 313 -19.00 -25.25 1.40
C ASN A 313 -19.92 -26.16 0.57
N GLN A 314 -21.21 -26.21 0.91
CA GLN A 314 -22.22 -27.08 0.26
C GLN A 314 -21.76 -28.55 0.16
N LEU A 315 -21.06 -29.05 1.18
CA LEU A 315 -20.50 -30.40 1.17
C LEU A 315 -21.60 -31.44 1.43
N LYS A 316 -21.81 -32.33 0.45
CA LYS A 316 -22.65 -33.54 0.60
C LYS A 316 -21.94 -34.59 1.47
N LYS A 317 -22.59 -35.72 1.77
CA LYS A 317 -22.05 -36.84 2.60
C LYS A 317 -20.74 -37.48 2.08
N ARG A 318 -20.12 -36.97 1.00
CA ARG A 318 -18.88 -37.51 0.42
C ARG A 318 -17.63 -37.05 1.20
N PRO A 319 -16.54 -37.84 1.21
CA PRO A 319 -15.28 -37.46 1.83
C PRO A 319 -14.57 -36.29 1.12
N LEU A 320 -13.72 -35.56 1.85
CA LEU A 320 -12.94 -34.43 1.32
C LEU A 320 -11.83 -34.90 0.38
N THR A 321 -11.51 -34.11 -0.64
CA THR A 321 -10.40 -34.39 -1.56
C THR A 321 -9.15 -33.60 -1.15
N VAL A 322 -7.98 -34.24 -1.17
CA VAL A 322 -6.70 -33.56 -0.89
C VAL A 322 -6.49 -32.41 -1.89
N GLY A 323 -6.14 -31.24 -1.37
CA GLY A 323 -5.96 -30.01 -2.14
C GLY A 323 -7.24 -29.18 -2.34
N GLN A 324 -8.42 -29.70 -1.97
CA GLN A 324 -9.68 -28.97 -1.99
C GLN A 324 -9.60 -27.72 -1.11
N ARG A 325 -10.19 -26.61 -1.56
CA ARG A 325 -10.25 -25.35 -0.79
C ARG A 325 -11.60 -25.24 -0.11
N LEU A 326 -11.58 -25.12 1.21
CA LEU A 326 -12.75 -24.97 2.06
C LEU A 326 -12.80 -23.58 2.68
N ASN A 327 -14.00 -23.06 2.77
CA ASN A 327 -14.40 -21.85 3.46
C ASN A 327 -14.82 -22.23 4.91
N ILE A 328 -13.98 -21.92 5.88
CA ILE A 328 -14.13 -22.33 7.28
C ILE A 328 -14.69 -21.16 8.08
N PRO A 329 -16.00 -21.15 8.42
CA PRO A 329 -16.56 -20.12 9.27
C PRO A 329 -15.98 -20.26 10.67
N ILE A 330 -15.32 -19.23 11.17
CA ILE A 330 -14.88 -19.17 12.56
C ILE A 330 -15.85 -18.29 13.34
N GLN A 331 -16.46 -18.85 14.38
CA GLN A 331 -17.18 -18.06 15.37
C GLN A 331 -16.17 -17.56 16.41
N GLY A 332 -16.23 -16.28 16.76
CA GLY A 332 -15.53 -15.78 17.94
C GLY A 332 -16.00 -16.52 19.20
N PRO A 333 -15.25 -16.45 20.32
CA PRO A 333 -15.59 -17.13 21.56
C PRO A 333 -17.04 -16.83 21.98
N ARG A 334 -17.77 -17.89 22.36
CA ARG A 334 -19.19 -17.86 22.75
C ARG A 334 -19.42 -16.78 23.81
N GLY A 335 -20.32 -15.84 23.50
CA GLY A 335 -20.68 -14.80 24.45
C GLY A 335 -21.44 -13.60 23.90
N VAL A 336 -21.84 -13.55 22.63
CA VAL A 336 -22.89 -12.62 22.19
C VAL A 336 -23.72 -13.33 21.13
N SER A 337 -24.88 -13.83 21.55
CA SER A 337 -26.02 -13.93 20.64
C SER A 337 -26.28 -12.52 20.15
N THR A 338 -25.78 -12.16 18.96
CA THR A 338 -26.40 -11.06 18.23
C THR A 338 -27.74 -11.60 17.77
N LYS A 339 -28.73 -11.51 18.67
CA LYS A 339 -30.11 -11.28 18.24
C LYS A 339 -30.05 -10.00 17.42
N VAL A 340 -29.80 -10.13 16.13
CA VAL A 340 -30.27 -9.15 15.17
C VAL A 340 -31.77 -9.19 15.36
N GLN A 341 -32.31 -8.20 16.09
CA GLN A 341 -33.73 -7.94 16.03
C GLN A 341 -33.99 -7.50 14.59
N GLN A 342 -34.28 -8.48 13.73
CA GLN A 342 -34.85 -8.23 12.43
C GLN A 342 -36.23 -7.64 12.70
N LYS A 343 -36.33 -6.32 12.59
CA LYS A 343 -37.64 -5.70 12.47
C LYS A 343 -38.08 -5.92 11.03
N GLU A 344 -38.84 -6.99 10.83
CA GLU A 344 -39.55 -7.28 9.59
C GLU A 344 -40.47 -6.09 9.30
N ALA A 345 -40.14 -5.31 8.28
CA ALA A 345 -41.05 -4.29 7.79
C ALA A 345 -42.02 -4.99 6.83
N VAL A 346 -43.22 -5.30 7.33
CA VAL A 346 -44.31 -5.85 6.53
C VAL A 346 -44.97 -4.69 5.77
N ILE A 347 -44.71 -4.60 4.47
CA ILE A 347 -45.32 -3.59 3.58
C ILE A 347 -46.43 -4.27 2.78
N THR A 348 -47.64 -3.70 2.77
CA THR A 348 -48.71 -4.16 1.89
C THR A 348 -48.71 -3.36 0.59
N HIS A 349 -48.43 -4.01 -0.53
CA HIS A 349 -48.46 -3.43 -1.86
C HIS A 349 -49.79 -3.74 -2.56
N LYS A 350 -50.55 -2.71 -2.98
CA LYS A 350 -51.76 -2.89 -3.79
C LYS A 350 -51.37 -2.92 -5.27
N VAL A 351 -51.60 -4.05 -5.93
CA VAL A 351 -51.29 -4.29 -7.35
C VAL A 351 -52.03 -3.27 -8.22
N GLN A 352 -51.28 -2.55 -9.04
CA GLN A 352 -51.80 -1.57 -9.99
C GLN A 352 -51.89 -2.17 -11.40
N LYS A 353 -52.56 -1.46 -12.32
CA LYS A 353 -52.66 -1.88 -13.73
C LYS A 353 -51.26 -1.88 -14.36
N GLY A 354 -50.76 -3.04 -14.75
CA GLY A 354 -49.41 -3.24 -15.31
C GLY A 354 -48.40 -3.89 -14.37
N ASP A 355 -48.75 -4.13 -13.10
CA ASP A 355 -47.86 -4.82 -12.17
C ASP A 355 -47.73 -6.32 -12.46
N THR A 356 -46.51 -6.83 -12.35
CA THR A 356 -46.17 -8.26 -12.41
C THR A 356 -45.39 -8.63 -11.14
N LEU A 357 -45.34 -9.92 -10.77
CA LEU A 357 -44.52 -10.35 -9.64
C LEU A 357 -43.05 -9.91 -9.77
N ALA A 358 -42.53 -9.86 -11.01
CA ALA A 358 -41.19 -9.38 -11.31
C ALA A 358 -41.00 -7.86 -11.16
N SER A 359 -42.02 -7.05 -11.46
CA SER A 359 -41.95 -5.59 -11.20
C SER A 359 -42.04 -5.29 -9.71
N VAL A 360 -42.91 -6.00 -8.99
CA VAL A 360 -43.06 -5.87 -7.53
C VAL A 360 -41.79 -6.36 -6.81
N ALA A 361 -41.24 -7.51 -7.19
CA ALA A 361 -39.97 -8.04 -6.67
C ALA A 361 -38.82 -7.03 -6.80
N ARG A 362 -38.66 -6.43 -7.98
CA ARG A 362 -37.63 -5.41 -8.24
C ARG A 362 -37.88 -4.12 -7.46
N LYS A 363 -39.14 -3.69 -7.33
CA LYS A 363 -39.50 -2.48 -6.58
C LYS A 363 -39.15 -2.58 -5.09
N TYR A 364 -39.27 -3.77 -4.52
CA TYR A 364 -39.05 -4.01 -3.08
C TYR A 364 -37.76 -4.75 -2.75
N ASP A 365 -36.92 -5.03 -3.77
CA ASP A 365 -35.67 -5.78 -3.65
C ASP A 365 -35.83 -7.12 -2.91
N ILE A 366 -36.85 -7.89 -3.31
CA ILE A 366 -37.20 -9.18 -2.73
C ILE A 366 -37.33 -10.24 -3.84
N ALA A 367 -36.95 -11.48 -3.55
CA ALA A 367 -37.10 -12.56 -4.52
C ALA A 367 -38.57 -12.85 -4.82
N ILE A 368 -38.89 -13.16 -6.09
CA ILE A 368 -40.25 -13.55 -6.51
C ILE A 368 -40.76 -14.76 -5.71
N SER A 369 -39.86 -15.71 -5.40
CA SER A 369 -40.17 -16.89 -4.59
C SER A 369 -40.66 -16.53 -3.18
N GLU A 370 -40.09 -15.50 -2.57
CA GLU A 370 -40.50 -15.04 -1.24
C GLU A 370 -41.86 -14.33 -1.29
N ILE A 371 -42.11 -13.51 -2.31
CA ILE A 371 -43.44 -12.91 -2.52
C ILE A 371 -44.50 -14.01 -2.70
N LYS A 372 -44.22 -15.03 -3.52
CA LYS A 372 -45.15 -16.16 -3.74
C LYS A 372 -45.42 -16.93 -2.46
N LYS A 373 -44.38 -17.21 -1.68
CA LYS A 373 -44.47 -17.95 -0.42
C LYS A 373 -45.32 -17.22 0.63
N VAL A 374 -45.08 -15.91 0.81
CA VAL A 374 -45.78 -15.08 1.80
C VAL A 374 -47.24 -14.83 1.42
N ASN A 375 -47.56 -14.79 0.12
CA ASN A 375 -48.91 -14.49 -0.37
C ASN A 375 -49.68 -15.72 -0.84
N HIS A 376 -49.11 -16.93 -0.69
CA HIS A 376 -49.67 -18.20 -1.18
C HIS A 376 -50.10 -18.13 -2.66
N VAL A 377 -49.30 -17.48 -3.50
CA VAL A 377 -49.59 -17.30 -4.93
C VAL A 377 -48.77 -18.32 -5.74
N GLU A 378 -49.45 -19.29 -6.35
CA GLU A 378 -48.80 -20.34 -7.15
C GLU A 378 -48.57 -19.93 -8.61
N ARG A 379 -49.37 -19.00 -9.15
CA ARG A 379 -49.36 -18.58 -10.56
C ARG A 379 -48.84 -17.15 -10.71
N ASP A 380 -48.16 -16.85 -11.82
CA ASP A 380 -47.54 -15.53 -12.05
C ASP A 380 -48.52 -14.38 -12.39
N LYS A 381 -49.84 -14.64 -12.39
CA LYS A 381 -50.87 -13.67 -12.77
C LYS A 381 -51.42 -12.94 -11.55
N LEU A 382 -51.17 -11.64 -11.47
CA LEU A 382 -51.71 -10.75 -10.44
C LEU A 382 -53.02 -10.09 -10.89
N LYS A 383 -53.98 -9.92 -9.97
CA LYS A 383 -55.22 -9.17 -10.24
C LYS A 383 -55.05 -7.71 -9.80
N VAL A 384 -55.45 -6.76 -10.64
CA VAL A 384 -55.44 -5.33 -10.28
C VAL A 384 -56.29 -5.13 -9.03
N GLY A 385 -55.75 -4.46 -8.02
CA GLY A 385 -56.37 -4.26 -6.71
C GLY A 385 -56.01 -5.32 -5.65
N GLN A 386 -55.36 -6.43 -6.04
CA GLN A 386 -54.86 -7.44 -5.10
C GLN A 386 -53.83 -6.84 -4.14
N ARG A 387 -53.87 -7.24 -2.87
CA ARG A 387 -52.92 -6.80 -1.84
C ARG A 387 -51.85 -7.87 -1.64
N LEU A 388 -50.60 -7.53 -1.90
CA LEU A 388 -49.44 -8.38 -1.67
C LEU A 388 -48.71 -7.93 -0.40
N ARG A 389 -48.52 -8.85 0.54
CA ARG A 389 -47.68 -8.71 1.71
C ARG A 389 -46.21 -8.90 1.30
N ILE A 390 -45.39 -7.89 1.55
CA ILE A 390 -43.97 -7.86 1.21
C ILE A 390 -43.18 -7.72 2.50
N GLU A 391 -42.35 -8.72 2.80
CA GLU A 391 -41.52 -8.74 4.02
C GLU A 391 -40.10 -8.33 3.67
N ARG A 392 -39.72 -7.09 4.03
CA ARG A 392 -38.37 -6.58 3.77
C ARG A 392 -37.52 -6.60 5.04
N VAL A 393 -36.28 -7.06 4.89
CA VAL A 393 -35.20 -6.82 5.86
C VAL A 393 -34.58 -5.46 5.54
N LYS A 394 -34.83 -4.44 6.36
CA LYS A 394 -34.11 -3.16 6.26
C LYS A 394 -32.76 -3.27 6.98
N SER A 395 -31.67 -3.09 6.25
CA SER A 395 -30.36 -2.75 6.82
C SER A 395 -30.09 -1.26 6.58
N GLU A 396 -30.37 -0.42 7.58
CA GLU A 396 -29.92 0.98 7.60
C GLU A 396 -29.02 1.21 8.83
N PRO A 397 -27.89 1.91 8.68
CA PRO A 397 -27.05 2.31 9.81
C PRO A 397 -27.73 3.47 10.54
N VAL A 398 -28.15 3.25 11.79
CA VAL A 398 -28.74 4.31 12.61
C VAL A 398 -27.62 5.17 13.18
N ARG A 399 -27.60 6.45 12.78
CA ARG A 399 -26.98 7.55 13.55
C ARG A 399 -27.96 7.91 14.66
N GLU A 400 -27.51 7.88 15.92
CA GLU A 400 -28.29 8.38 17.04
C GLU A 400 -28.34 9.91 17.03
N ALA A 401 -29.53 10.48 17.12
CA ALA A 401 -29.75 11.87 17.53
C ALA A 401 -30.62 11.86 18.79
N LYS A 402 -30.09 12.43 19.88
CA LYS A 402 -30.82 12.71 21.12
C LYS A 402 -31.92 13.76 20.84
N LYS A 403 -33.04 13.60 21.53
CA LYS A 403 -34.23 14.46 21.47
C LYS A 403 -34.43 15.10 22.85
N ASP A 404 -34.51 16.42 22.91
CA ASP A 404 -35.34 17.19 23.85
C ASP A 404 -35.44 18.64 23.34
N THR A 405 -36.58 19.05 22.77
CA THR A 405 -37.78 19.69 23.35
C THR A 405 -37.70 21.21 23.57
N ARG A 406 -38.39 21.94 22.65
CA ARG A 406 -39.16 23.23 22.75
C ARG A 406 -38.39 24.48 23.24
N LYS A 407 -38.56 25.69 22.67
CA LYS A 407 -39.80 26.41 22.32
C LYS A 407 -39.48 27.67 21.46
N ALA A 408 -40.48 28.04 20.65
CA ALA A 408 -40.79 29.27 19.91
C ALA A 408 -39.90 30.54 20.00
N GLY A 409 -39.70 31.16 18.83
CA GLY A 409 -39.36 32.58 18.64
C GLY A 409 -39.26 32.91 17.15
N ARG A 410 -40.04 33.90 16.69
CA ARG A 410 -40.33 34.31 15.30
C ARG A 410 -39.52 35.55 14.94
N SER A 411 -38.93 35.61 13.74
CA SER A 411 -38.93 36.81 12.85
C SER A 411 -38.08 36.59 11.60
N ASP A 412 -38.56 37.22 10.53
CA ASP A 412 -38.09 37.27 9.16
C ASP A 412 -36.66 37.82 8.99
N GLU A 413 -35.96 37.40 7.93
CA GLU A 413 -35.46 38.34 6.90
C GLU A 413 -34.80 37.63 5.70
N LYS A 414 -35.06 38.24 4.53
CA LYS A 414 -34.52 37.94 3.20
C LYS A 414 -33.03 38.29 3.10
N GLY A 415 -32.31 37.57 2.23
CA GLY A 415 -30.98 37.98 1.78
C GLY A 415 -30.44 37.08 0.68
N GLU A 416 -30.83 37.36 -0.57
CA GLU A 416 -30.15 36.87 -1.77
C GLU A 416 -28.76 37.52 -1.88
N ALA A 417 -27.72 36.73 -2.16
CA ALA A 417 -26.49 37.23 -2.79
C ALA A 417 -25.83 36.14 -3.65
N LYS A 418 -25.74 36.44 -4.95
CA LYS A 418 -25.01 35.70 -5.97
C LYS A 418 -23.50 35.86 -5.78
N PRO A 419 -22.67 34.86 -6.17
CA PRO A 419 -21.22 35.00 -6.20
C PRO A 419 -20.71 35.60 -7.52
N GLY A 420 -19.85 36.63 -7.41
CA GLY A 420 -19.02 37.17 -8.49
C GLY A 420 -17.64 36.50 -8.58
N PRO A 421 -16.88 36.74 -9.67
CA PRO A 421 -16.07 35.72 -10.34
C PRO A 421 -14.58 35.67 -9.95
N ALA A 422 -13.97 34.53 -10.22
CA ALA A 422 -12.53 34.27 -10.15
C ALA A 422 -11.79 34.82 -11.40
N PRO A 423 -10.51 35.22 -11.27
CA PRO A 423 -9.74 35.88 -12.33
C PRO A 423 -9.10 34.93 -13.37
N GLU A 424 -8.74 35.57 -14.47
CA GLU A 424 -8.34 35.06 -15.79
C GLU A 424 -7.08 34.19 -15.87
N GLN A 425 -7.08 33.35 -16.90
CA GLN A 425 -5.98 32.53 -17.41
C GLN A 425 -5.66 33.03 -18.84
N PRO A 426 -4.39 33.19 -19.26
CA PRO A 426 -4.09 33.55 -20.65
C PRO A 426 -4.17 32.35 -21.61
N ALA A 427 -4.75 32.64 -22.78
CA ALA A 427 -4.83 31.93 -24.07
C ALA A 427 -3.48 31.35 -24.59
N ALA A 428 -3.38 30.56 -25.66
CA ALA A 428 -4.22 29.63 -26.44
C ALA A 428 -3.26 29.00 -27.47
N ALA A 429 -3.44 27.73 -27.84
CA ALA A 429 -2.90 27.17 -29.08
C ALA A 429 -3.80 26.03 -29.60
N GLU A 430 -4.54 26.39 -30.65
CA GLU A 430 -5.10 25.61 -31.78
C GLU A 430 -5.87 24.30 -31.54
N ALA A 431 -7.15 24.36 -31.91
CA ALA A 431 -8.07 23.25 -32.01
C ALA A 431 -7.99 22.58 -33.40
N VAL A 432 -8.00 21.24 -33.42
CA VAL A 432 -8.33 20.41 -34.59
C VAL A 432 -9.55 19.57 -34.23
N GLU A 433 -10.57 19.61 -35.10
CA GLU A 433 -11.86 18.93 -34.95
C GLU A 433 -11.78 17.39 -34.82
N PRO A 434 -12.78 16.72 -34.20
CA PRO A 434 -12.72 15.30 -33.89
C PRO A 434 -13.03 14.42 -35.12
N SER A 435 -11.99 13.83 -35.72
CA SER A 435 -12.12 12.75 -36.70
C SER A 435 -12.81 11.53 -36.08
N ALA A 436 -13.78 10.96 -36.81
CA ALA A 436 -14.49 9.73 -36.44
C ALA A 436 -13.55 8.58 -36.05
N ALA A 437 -13.79 7.97 -34.89
CA ALA A 437 -12.92 6.95 -34.31
C ALA A 437 -12.81 5.71 -35.21
N LYS A 438 -11.63 5.49 -35.78
CA LYS A 438 -11.36 4.31 -36.64
C LYS A 438 -11.24 3.06 -35.77
N LYS A 439 -11.97 2.00 -36.10
CA LYS A 439 -12.00 0.72 -35.36
C LYS A 439 -11.23 -0.38 -36.10
N TYR A 440 -10.65 -1.32 -35.36
CA TYR A 440 -9.92 -2.49 -35.86
C TYR A 440 -10.40 -3.75 -35.14
N THR A 441 -10.63 -4.84 -35.88
CA THR A 441 -11.00 -6.15 -35.32
C THR A 441 -9.76 -7.02 -35.19
N VAL A 442 -9.42 -7.41 -33.97
CA VAL A 442 -8.24 -8.21 -33.62
C VAL A 442 -8.29 -9.57 -34.33
N LYS A 443 -7.21 -9.94 -35.03
CA LYS A 443 -7.08 -11.24 -35.69
C LYS A 443 -6.31 -12.24 -34.81
N LYS A 444 -6.44 -13.53 -35.11
CA LYS A 444 -5.69 -14.59 -34.42
C LYS A 444 -4.19 -14.37 -34.61
N GLY A 445 -3.45 -14.18 -33.51
CA GLY A 445 -2.01 -13.91 -33.50
C GLY A 445 -1.61 -12.43 -33.47
N ASP A 446 -2.57 -11.49 -33.40
CA ASP A 446 -2.26 -10.08 -33.23
C ASP A 446 -1.79 -9.76 -31.81
N THR A 447 -0.87 -8.80 -31.70
CA THR A 447 -0.47 -8.18 -30.44
C THR A 447 -0.75 -6.68 -30.51
N LEU A 448 -0.95 -6.02 -29.36
CA LEU A 448 -1.17 -4.57 -29.32
C LEU A 448 -0.02 -3.79 -29.96
N ALA A 449 1.22 -4.28 -29.84
CA ALA A 449 2.40 -3.69 -30.47
C ALA A 449 2.37 -3.79 -32.00
N LYS A 450 1.95 -4.95 -32.53
CA LYS A 450 1.80 -5.18 -33.97
C LYS A 450 0.70 -4.27 -34.55
N ILE A 451 -0.47 -4.24 -33.91
CA ILE A 451 -1.60 -3.39 -34.35
C ILE A 451 -1.20 -1.90 -34.30
N ALA A 452 -0.48 -1.48 -33.27
CA ALA A 452 -0.01 -0.09 -33.16
C ALA A 452 0.92 0.30 -34.31
N ARG A 453 1.90 -0.55 -34.64
CA ARG A 453 2.84 -0.33 -35.75
C ARG A 453 2.13 -0.26 -37.10
N GLU A 454 1.27 -1.22 -37.39
CA GLU A 454 0.55 -1.30 -38.67
C GLU A 454 -0.43 -0.14 -38.88
N ASN A 455 -0.93 0.47 -37.81
CA ASN A 455 -1.88 1.58 -37.86
C ASN A 455 -1.24 2.95 -37.56
N GLN A 456 0.09 3.03 -37.56
CA GLN A 456 0.86 4.27 -37.32
C GLN A 456 0.42 4.99 -36.04
N THR A 457 0.30 4.26 -34.94
CA THR A 457 -0.06 4.78 -33.62
C THR A 457 0.86 4.21 -32.55
N THR A 458 0.81 4.71 -31.33
CA THR A 458 1.64 4.22 -30.22
C THR A 458 0.86 3.26 -29.33
N LEU A 459 1.56 2.34 -28.67
CA LEU A 459 0.97 1.42 -27.71
C LEU A 459 0.20 2.19 -26.61
N ASP A 460 0.76 3.30 -26.15
CA ASP A 460 0.15 4.15 -25.12
C ASP A 460 -1.10 4.86 -25.63
N LYS A 461 -1.09 5.36 -26.86
CA LYS A 461 -2.27 5.97 -27.49
C LYS A 461 -3.38 4.94 -27.66
N LEU A 462 -3.05 3.74 -28.13
CA LEU A 462 -4.00 2.63 -28.33
C LEU A 462 -4.60 2.14 -27.01
N ARG A 463 -3.81 2.09 -25.93
CA ARG A 463 -4.28 1.74 -24.58
C ARG A 463 -5.20 2.81 -23.98
N ARG A 464 -4.88 4.09 -24.19
CA ARG A 464 -5.71 5.22 -23.71
C ARG A 464 -7.06 5.24 -24.42
N LEU A 465 -7.08 5.05 -25.74
CA LEU A 465 -8.30 5.04 -26.57
C LEU A 465 -9.29 3.92 -26.21
N ASN A 466 -8.81 2.83 -25.60
CA ASN A 466 -9.62 1.64 -25.28
C ASN A 466 -9.75 1.37 -23.78
N GLY A 467 -9.73 2.42 -22.94
CA GLY A 467 -10.05 2.29 -21.52
C GLY A 467 -9.02 1.53 -20.69
N LYS A 468 -7.72 1.66 -21.01
CA LYS A 468 -6.59 1.03 -20.32
C LYS A 468 -6.62 -0.50 -20.34
N ILE A 469 -6.58 -1.08 -21.56
CA ILE A 469 -6.30 -2.52 -21.73
C ILE A 469 -4.98 -2.86 -21.02
N ARG A 470 -5.05 -3.68 -19.97
CA ARG A 470 -3.88 -4.18 -19.25
C ARG A 470 -3.23 -5.29 -20.10
N LYS A 471 -1.90 -5.17 -20.28
CA LYS A 471 -0.94 -6.04 -21.01
C LYS A 471 -1.53 -7.23 -21.79
N ASP A 472 -1.34 -7.21 -23.12
CA ASP A 472 -1.56 -8.27 -24.13
C ASP A 472 -2.88 -9.06 -24.13
N ASN A 473 -3.88 -8.64 -23.35
CA ASN A 473 -5.14 -9.36 -23.19
C ASN A 473 -6.17 -9.04 -24.29
N ILE A 474 -5.73 -8.99 -25.56
CA ILE A 474 -6.64 -8.83 -26.70
C ILE A 474 -7.05 -10.21 -27.25
N GLN A 475 -8.34 -10.39 -27.51
CA GLN A 475 -8.88 -11.65 -28.02
C GLN A 475 -9.20 -11.52 -29.52
N PRO A 476 -8.98 -12.58 -30.33
CA PRO A 476 -9.44 -12.60 -31.72
C PRO A 476 -10.95 -12.30 -31.80
N GLY A 477 -11.35 -11.39 -32.69
CA GLY A 477 -12.72 -10.88 -32.81
C GLY A 477 -13.03 -9.65 -31.97
N GLN A 478 -12.14 -9.24 -31.05
CA GLN A 478 -12.33 -8.01 -30.26
C GLN A 478 -12.17 -6.77 -31.14
N VAL A 479 -13.10 -5.82 -31.05
CA VAL A 479 -13.04 -4.54 -31.77
C VAL A 479 -12.41 -3.48 -30.87
N ILE A 480 -11.33 -2.86 -31.34
CA ILE A 480 -10.59 -1.79 -30.62
C ILE A 480 -10.49 -0.52 -31.47
N ARG A 481 -10.47 0.65 -30.82
CA ARG A 481 -10.29 1.97 -31.43
C ARG A 481 -8.80 2.22 -31.67
N ILE A 482 -8.43 2.63 -32.88
CA ILE A 482 -7.02 2.79 -33.29
C ILE A 482 -6.62 4.23 -33.63
N LYS A 483 -7.58 5.11 -33.92
CA LYS A 483 -7.36 6.55 -34.13
C LYS A 483 -8.46 7.35 -33.47
#